data_AF-A0A0D3GXL3-F1
#
_entry.id   AF-A0A0D3GXL3-F1
#
_cell.length_a   1.000
_cell.length_b   1.000
_cell.length_c   1.000
_cell.angle_alpha   90.00
_cell.angle_beta   90.00
_cell.angle_gamma   90.00
#
_symmetry.space_group_name_H-M   'P 1'
#
loop_
_entity.id
_entity.type
_entity.pdbx_description
1 polymer ?
#
loop_
_entity_poly.entity_id
_entity_poly.type
_entity_poly.pdbx_seq_one_letter_code
_entity_poly.pdbx_strand_id
1 'polypeptide(L)'
;MCVNLQGGDKIEMIRHLLVAADRYAMDRLKLICQHILGKSLHVDNVVTTLALADQHSCDKLKKVCIEFMASSNAMDAVAATGGYANLKRTSPSLLIDVRSKRRLLAVVAHHLPPQPPPPIASALDAPKRGMVSKKKKTVSRHTTESEEGRHSFEIVGYSLKKGIGVDEFVESATFAVGGYDWCIRFYPDGKGDGAKDYISVYLELLTKDCAVRAAYDLRLVNLATGLPKSVYSETTHRMFNSEDSSKFAPHYATFMHRSQLEMEASGYIKDDRLTIECFVTVVVQESMASNTVKAHELIKVPPSDILENFGELLEKGEGEDVTFVVGGEKIAAHKIVLAARSSVFKAELYGQMKEKRARRVTVEDMQPDVFRGLLHFIYTDSLPDMDDLSDDDYYEMIRLLLVAADRYAMDRMKLQCESILGEHLDVQTVATTLALADQHNCNGLKDVCIEFIATQNKMDDVVATEGYADLKRTCPSVLVDVFEKASKLRRI
;
A
#
# COMPACT_ATOMS: atom_id res chain seq x y z
N MET A 1 13.11 -18.04 -10.01
CA MET A 1 12.92 -18.47 -11.41
C MET A 1 11.61 -17.84 -11.89
N CYS A 2 11.67 -16.69 -12.56
CA CYS A 2 10.48 -16.11 -13.20
C CYS A 2 10.56 -16.47 -14.68
N VAL A 3 9.67 -17.37 -15.11
CA VAL A 3 9.53 -17.71 -16.53
C VAL A 3 8.72 -16.59 -17.18
N ASN A 4 9.28 -15.96 -18.21
CA ASN A 4 8.57 -15.00 -19.06
C ASN A 4 7.51 -15.74 -19.89
N LEU A 5 6.36 -16.01 -19.28
CA LEU A 5 5.22 -16.64 -19.94
C LEU A 5 4.42 -15.59 -20.73
N GLN A 6 3.92 -15.97 -21.91
CA GLN A 6 2.98 -15.15 -22.67
C GLN A 6 1.61 -15.10 -21.95
N GLY A 7 0.75 -14.15 -22.33
CA GLY A 7 -0.54 -13.92 -21.63
C GLY A 7 -1.43 -15.16 -21.53
N GLY A 8 -1.49 -15.99 -22.58
CA GLY A 8 -2.27 -17.24 -22.59
C GLY A 8 -1.70 -18.31 -21.64
N ASP A 9 -0.38 -18.48 -21.62
CA ASP A 9 0.29 -19.46 -20.77
C ASP A 9 0.14 -19.13 -19.28
N LYS A 10 0.07 -17.83 -18.94
CA LYS A 10 -0.18 -17.37 -17.57
C LYS A 10 -1.54 -17.82 -17.07
N ILE A 11 -2.61 -17.68 -17.86
CA ILE A 11 -3.96 -18.05 -17.42
C ILE A 11 -4.07 -19.55 -17.18
N GLU A 12 -3.45 -20.37 -18.04
CA GLU A 12 -3.46 -21.82 -17.85
C GLU A 12 -2.70 -22.24 -16.58
N MET A 13 -1.54 -21.62 -16.33
CA MET A 13 -0.82 -21.82 -15.06
C MET A 13 -1.68 -21.47 -13.85
N ILE A 14 -2.44 -20.36 -13.88
CA ILE A 14 -3.33 -19.98 -12.78
C ILE A 14 -4.47 -21.00 -12.59
N ARG A 15 -4.97 -21.63 -13.65
CA ARG A 15 -5.94 -22.72 -13.52
C ARG A 15 -5.34 -23.92 -12.81
N HIS A 16 -4.15 -24.36 -13.23
CA HIS A 16 -3.44 -25.45 -12.54
C HIS A 16 -3.15 -25.11 -11.08
N LEU A 17 -2.82 -23.85 -10.79
CA LEU A 17 -2.58 -23.37 -9.44
C LEU A 17 -3.85 -23.37 -8.59
N LEU A 18 -5.01 -23.02 -9.17
CA LEU A 18 -6.31 -23.14 -8.49
C LEU A 18 -6.61 -24.58 -8.11
N VAL A 19 -6.39 -25.53 -9.03
CA VAL A 19 -6.58 -26.97 -8.79
C VAL A 19 -5.65 -27.45 -7.68
N ALA A 20 -4.39 -27.04 -7.71
CA ALA A 20 -3.42 -27.39 -6.67
C ALA A 20 -3.81 -26.79 -5.32
N ALA A 21 -4.19 -25.50 -5.29
CA ALA A 21 -4.61 -24.82 -4.08
C ALA A 21 -5.81 -25.49 -3.42
N ASP A 22 -6.81 -25.89 -4.21
CA ASP A 22 -7.95 -26.67 -3.71
C ASP A 22 -7.53 -28.04 -3.16
N ARG A 23 -6.68 -28.77 -3.90
CA ARG A 23 -6.17 -30.09 -3.48
C ARG A 23 -5.41 -30.06 -2.16
N TYR A 24 -4.61 -29.01 -1.93
CA TYR A 24 -3.75 -28.87 -0.76
C TYR A 24 -4.34 -27.93 0.31
N ALA A 25 -5.64 -27.60 0.22
CA ALA A 25 -6.33 -26.73 1.17
C ALA A 25 -5.62 -25.36 1.40
N MET A 26 -5.02 -24.80 0.34
CA MET A 26 -4.40 -23.48 0.37
C MET A 26 -5.44 -22.41 0.03
N ASP A 27 -6.35 -22.14 0.97
CA ASP A 27 -7.55 -21.31 0.74
C ASP A 27 -7.23 -19.90 0.23
N ARG A 28 -6.22 -19.24 0.80
CA ARG A 28 -5.80 -17.91 0.35
C ARG A 28 -5.26 -17.93 -1.08
N LEU A 29 -4.47 -18.94 -1.44
CA LEU A 29 -3.99 -19.13 -2.80
C LEU A 29 -5.13 -19.42 -3.77
N LYS A 30 -6.11 -20.23 -3.35
CA LYS A 30 -7.33 -20.52 -4.12
C LYS A 30 -8.12 -19.24 -4.39
N LEU A 31 -8.24 -18.34 -3.41
CA LEU A 31 -8.87 -17.02 -3.58
C LEU A 31 -8.08 -16.10 -4.51
N ILE A 32 -6.74 -16.07 -4.41
CA ILE A 32 -5.88 -15.31 -5.33
C ILE A 32 -6.10 -15.78 -6.78
N CYS A 33 -6.10 -17.10 -7.01
CA CYS A 33 -6.34 -17.65 -8.33
C CYS A 33 -7.73 -17.28 -8.85
N GLN A 34 -8.76 -17.36 -8.01
CA GLN A 34 -10.11 -16.92 -8.37
C GLN A 34 -10.15 -15.44 -8.77
N HIS A 35 -9.49 -14.56 -8.01
CA HIS A 35 -9.45 -13.13 -8.28
C HIS A 35 -8.80 -12.82 -9.62
N ILE A 36 -7.66 -13.45 -9.91
CA ILE A 36 -6.93 -13.28 -11.18
C ILE A 36 -7.78 -13.81 -12.35
N LEU A 37 -8.34 -15.02 -12.22
CA LEU A 37 -9.20 -15.60 -13.26
C LEU A 37 -10.42 -14.74 -13.54
N GLY A 38 -11.08 -14.22 -12.50
CA GLY A 38 -12.23 -13.32 -12.60
C GLY A 38 -11.91 -12.01 -13.32
N LYS A 39 -10.73 -11.43 -13.09
CA LYS A 39 -10.26 -10.22 -13.81
C LYS A 39 -9.88 -10.49 -15.26
N SER A 40 -9.46 -11.71 -15.58
CA SER A 40 -9.00 -12.10 -16.92
C SER A 40 -10.09 -12.64 -17.85
N LEU A 41 -11.37 -12.53 -17.48
CA LEU A 41 -12.46 -13.13 -18.25
C LEU A 41 -12.62 -12.50 -19.64
N HIS A 42 -12.71 -13.36 -20.65
CA HIS A 42 -12.95 -13.06 -22.06
C HIS A 42 -13.90 -14.12 -22.66
N VAL A 43 -14.47 -13.84 -23.84
CA VAL A 43 -15.43 -14.76 -24.49
C VAL A 43 -14.85 -16.15 -24.75
N ASP A 44 -13.53 -16.25 -24.98
CA ASP A 44 -12.86 -17.52 -25.26
C ASP A 44 -12.59 -18.36 -24.01
N ASN A 45 -12.47 -17.73 -22.84
CA ASN A 45 -12.02 -18.41 -21.63
C ASN A 45 -13.12 -18.57 -20.57
N VAL A 46 -14.20 -17.79 -20.62
CA VAL A 46 -15.22 -17.76 -19.56
C VAL A 46 -15.90 -19.11 -19.35
N VAL A 47 -16.11 -19.88 -20.42
CA VAL A 47 -16.73 -21.21 -20.33
C VAL A 47 -15.83 -22.20 -19.60
N THR A 48 -14.54 -22.21 -19.93
CA THR A 48 -13.55 -23.07 -19.26
C THR A 48 -13.36 -22.66 -17.80
N THR A 49 -13.33 -21.36 -17.51
CA THR A 49 -13.23 -20.83 -16.16
C THR A 49 -14.48 -21.12 -15.33
N LEU A 50 -15.68 -21.06 -15.91
CA LEU A 50 -16.93 -21.44 -15.25
C LEU A 50 -16.97 -22.91 -14.86
N ALA A 51 -16.56 -23.80 -15.77
CA ALA A 51 -16.50 -25.24 -15.50
C ALA A 51 -15.50 -25.54 -14.38
N LEU A 52 -14.33 -24.92 -14.41
CA LEU A 52 -13.32 -25.05 -13.35
C LEU A 52 -13.84 -24.52 -12.01
N ALA A 53 -14.53 -23.37 -12.01
CA ALA A 53 -15.09 -22.79 -10.82
C ALA A 53 -16.16 -23.70 -10.17
N ASP A 54 -17.00 -24.34 -10.98
CA ASP A 54 -17.99 -25.31 -10.49
C ASP A 54 -17.32 -26.57 -9.92
N GLN A 55 -16.34 -27.12 -10.64
CA GLN A 55 -15.62 -28.33 -10.26
C GLN A 55 -14.90 -28.19 -8.91
N HIS A 56 -14.39 -27.00 -8.59
CA HIS A 56 -13.62 -26.73 -7.37
C HIS A 56 -14.40 -25.89 -6.34
N SER A 57 -15.74 -25.84 -6.46
CA SER A 57 -16.62 -25.12 -5.52
C SER A 57 -16.21 -23.66 -5.28
N CYS A 58 -15.79 -22.97 -6.34
CA CYS A 58 -15.44 -21.56 -6.33
C CYS A 58 -16.69 -20.70 -6.62
N ASP A 59 -17.61 -20.63 -5.67
CA ASP A 59 -18.94 -20.00 -5.86
C ASP A 59 -18.87 -18.55 -6.32
N LYS A 60 -17.92 -17.78 -5.78
CA LYS A 60 -17.72 -16.37 -6.15
C LYS A 60 -17.29 -16.26 -7.60
N LEU A 61 -16.28 -17.03 -8.02
CA LEU A 61 -15.82 -17.06 -9.42
C LEU A 61 -16.89 -17.59 -10.37
N LYS A 62 -17.66 -18.61 -9.96
CA LYS A 62 -18.80 -19.14 -10.72
C LYS A 62 -19.82 -18.04 -10.99
N LYS A 63 -20.16 -17.25 -9.96
CA LYS A 63 -21.05 -16.09 -10.10
C LYS A 63 -20.48 -15.03 -11.05
N VAL A 64 -19.17 -14.74 -10.98
CA VAL A 64 -18.51 -13.80 -11.90
C VAL A 64 -18.63 -14.26 -13.35
N CYS A 65 -18.37 -15.54 -13.61
CA CYS A 65 -18.47 -16.11 -14.96
C CYS A 65 -19.92 -16.09 -15.48
N ILE A 66 -20.89 -16.39 -14.63
CA ILE A 66 -22.32 -16.33 -14.98
C ILE A 66 -22.74 -14.89 -15.31
N GLU A 67 -22.28 -13.90 -14.53
CA GLU A 67 -22.56 -12.49 -14.79
C GLU A 67 -21.94 -11.99 -16.09
N PHE A 68 -20.71 -12.44 -16.39
CA PHE A 68 -20.09 -12.20 -17.69
C PHE A 68 -20.90 -12.78 -18.83
N MET A 69 -21.24 -14.08 -18.77
CA MET A 69 -22.00 -14.74 -19.83
C MET A 69 -23.43 -14.21 -19.96
N ALA A 70 -24.05 -13.72 -18.90
CA ALA A 70 -25.41 -13.18 -18.95
C ALA A 70 -25.49 -11.75 -19.52
N SER A 71 -24.36 -11.08 -19.70
CA SER A 71 -24.30 -9.76 -20.35
C SER A 71 -24.70 -9.88 -21.84
N SER A 72 -25.48 -8.90 -22.32
CA SER A 72 -26.10 -8.95 -23.65
C SER A 72 -25.10 -8.95 -24.80
N ASN A 73 -23.92 -8.36 -24.61
CA ASN A 73 -22.85 -8.28 -25.59
C ASN A 73 -21.92 -9.52 -25.59
N ALA A 74 -21.72 -10.18 -24.45
CA ALA A 74 -20.84 -11.34 -24.38
C ALA A 74 -21.54 -12.65 -24.77
N MET A 75 -22.82 -12.81 -24.45
CA MET A 75 -23.49 -14.12 -24.59
C MET A 75 -23.52 -14.64 -26.03
N ASP A 76 -23.78 -13.76 -26.99
CA ASP A 76 -23.91 -14.17 -28.39
C ASP A 76 -22.55 -14.56 -28.99
N ALA A 77 -21.47 -13.87 -28.59
CA ALA A 77 -20.10 -14.23 -28.93
C ALA A 77 -19.67 -15.54 -28.24
N VAL A 78 -19.97 -15.70 -26.95
CA VAL A 78 -19.66 -16.93 -26.19
C VAL A 78 -20.39 -18.13 -26.79
N ALA A 79 -21.66 -17.99 -27.20
CA ALA A 79 -22.45 -19.06 -27.81
C ALA A 79 -21.86 -19.58 -29.14
N ALA A 80 -21.09 -18.76 -29.84
CA ALA A 80 -20.38 -19.14 -31.07
C ALA A 80 -19.08 -19.91 -30.81
N THR A 81 -18.59 -19.97 -29.56
CA THR A 81 -17.35 -20.68 -29.22
C THR A 81 -17.54 -22.19 -29.11
N GLY A 82 -16.50 -22.96 -29.49
CA GLY A 82 -16.47 -24.41 -29.26
C GLY A 82 -16.56 -24.80 -27.78
N GLY A 83 -16.08 -23.93 -26.88
CA GLY A 83 -16.19 -24.09 -25.44
C GLY A 83 -17.65 -24.17 -24.96
N TYR A 84 -18.52 -23.28 -25.46
CA TYR A 84 -19.94 -23.29 -25.13
C TYR A 84 -20.66 -24.57 -25.61
N ALA A 85 -20.35 -25.03 -26.82
CA ALA A 85 -20.87 -26.29 -27.34
C ALA A 85 -20.46 -27.48 -26.45
N ASN A 86 -19.22 -27.49 -25.97
CA ASN A 86 -18.74 -28.51 -25.05
C ASN A 86 -19.45 -28.44 -23.68
N LEU A 87 -19.60 -27.25 -23.11
CA LEU A 87 -20.31 -27.04 -21.83
C LEU A 87 -21.76 -27.53 -21.89
N LYS A 88 -22.46 -27.32 -23.02
CA LYS A 88 -23.82 -27.82 -23.24
C LYS A 88 -23.90 -29.35 -23.17
N ARG A 89 -22.83 -30.04 -23.58
CA ARG A 89 -22.74 -31.51 -23.56
C ARG A 89 -22.32 -32.05 -22.18
N THR A 90 -21.37 -31.39 -21.52
CA THR A 90 -20.77 -31.90 -20.28
C THR A 90 -21.49 -31.43 -19.01
N SER A 91 -21.99 -30.19 -19.00
CA SER A 91 -22.50 -29.53 -17.79
C SER A 91 -23.68 -28.60 -18.10
N PRO A 92 -24.82 -29.13 -18.60
CA PRO A 92 -25.97 -28.32 -19.01
C PRO A 92 -26.65 -27.55 -17.87
N SER A 93 -26.49 -28.00 -16.62
CA SER A 93 -27.01 -27.32 -15.41
C SER A 93 -26.47 -25.89 -15.27
N LEU A 94 -25.19 -25.66 -15.58
CA LEU A 94 -24.55 -24.34 -15.50
C LEU A 94 -25.17 -23.32 -16.47
N LEU A 95 -25.73 -23.79 -17.58
CA LEU A 95 -26.43 -22.93 -18.54
C LEU A 95 -27.81 -22.49 -18.06
N ILE A 96 -28.42 -23.22 -17.12
CA ILE A 96 -29.69 -22.83 -16.50
C ILE A 96 -29.48 -21.56 -15.68
N ASP A 97 -28.40 -21.49 -14.91
CA ASP A 97 -28.05 -20.32 -14.08
C ASP A 97 -27.80 -19.08 -14.96
N VAL A 98 -27.05 -19.23 -16.05
CA VAL A 98 -26.80 -18.16 -17.03
C VAL A 98 -28.10 -17.65 -17.65
N ARG A 99 -28.99 -18.55 -18.08
CA ARG A 99 -30.29 -18.18 -18.68
C ARG A 99 -31.20 -17.47 -17.67
N SER A 100 -31.24 -17.96 -16.43
CA SER A 100 -32.02 -17.34 -15.36
C SER A 100 -31.53 -15.92 -15.08
N LYS A 101 -30.21 -15.70 -14.98
CA LYS A 101 -29.63 -14.37 -14.82
C LYS A 101 -29.92 -13.47 -16.02
N ARG A 102 -29.80 -13.96 -17.26
CA ARG A 102 -30.13 -13.18 -18.48
C ARG A 102 -31.60 -12.74 -18.51
N ARG A 103 -32.53 -13.60 -18.10
CA ARG A 103 -33.96 -13.24 -17.97
C ARG A 103 -34.18 -12.14 -16.94
N LEU A 104 -33.54 -12.23 -15.77
CA LEU A 104 -33.62 -11.19 -14.74
C LEU A 104 -33.11 -9.84 -15.25
N LEU A 105 -31.96 -9.83 -15.94
CA LEU A 105 -31.41 -8.60 -16.53
C LEU A 105 -32.31 -8.02 -17.63
N ALA A 106 -32.95 -8.85 -18.44
CA ALA A 106 -33.89 -8.41 -19.47
C ALA A 106 -35.16 -7.78 -18.87
N VAL A 107 -35.69 -8.34 -17.78
CA VAL A 107 -36.87 -7.78 -17.07
C VAL A 107 -36.57 -6.38 -16.49
N VAL A 108 -35.36 -6.18 -15.98
CA VAL A 108 -34.87 -4.89 -15.49
C VAL A 108 -34.74 -3.87 -16.63
N ALA A 109 -34.30 -4.30 -17.82
CA ALA A 109 -34.16 -3.43 -19.00
C ALA A 109 -35.51 -3.03 -19.65
N HIS A 110 -36.54 -3.88 -19.56
CA HIS A 110 -37.84 -3.65 -20.20
C HIS A 110 -38.82 -2.71 -19.44
N HIS A 111 -38.40 -2.08 -18.33
CA HIS A 111 -39.18 -1.06 -17.63
C HIS A 111 -38.98 0.39 -18.17
N LEU A 112 -38.44 0.55 -19.38
CA LEU A 112 -38.37 1.83 -20.12
C LEU A 112 -39.61 2.02 -21.03
N PRO A 113 -40.28 3.19 -21.05
CA PRO A 113 -41.44 3.43 -21.90
C PRO A 113 -41.06 3.65 -23.40
N PRO A 114 -41.97 3.38 -24.35
CA PRO A 114 -41.65 3.35 -25.78
C PRO A 114 -41.46 4.76 -26.38
N GLN A 115 -40.53 4.87 -27.32
CA GLN A 115 -40.26 6.07 -28.12
C GLN A 115 -41.48 6.44 -29.01
N PRO A 116 -41.86 7.72 -29.12
CA PRO A 116 -42.95 8.15 -30.00
C PRO A 116 -42.51 8.23 -31.48
N PRO A 117 -43.44 8.06 -32.44
CA PRO A 117 -43.14 8.07 -33.88
C PRO A 117 -42.89 9.49 -34.43
N PRO A 118 -42.22 9.64 -35.59
CA PRO A 118 -41.85 10.94 -36.14
C PRO A 118 -43.07 11.71 -36.70
N PRO A 119 -43.04 13.05 -36.71
CA PRO A 119 -44.22 13.85 -37.05
C PRO A 119 -44.40 14.05 -38.56
N ILE A 120 -45.65 13.94 -39.02
CA ILE A 120 -46.15 14.46 -40.31
C ILE A 120 -47.10 15.64 -40.00
N ALA A 121 -47.02 16.69 -40.79
CA ALA A 121 -47.64 18.00 -40.54
C ALA A 121 -49.13 18.12 -40.94
N SER A 122 -49.90 18.84 -40.10
CA SER A 122 -51.12 19.64 -40.39
C SER A 122 -52.41 18.88 -40.81
N ALA A 123 -53.66 19.25 -40.48
CA ALA A 123 -54.28 20.47 -39.94
C ALA A 123 -55.72 20.20 -39.41
N LEU A 124 -56.25 21.13 -38.58
CA LEU A 124 -57.63 21.65 -38.44
C LEU A 124 -58.79 20.88 -37.71
N ASP A 125 -59.17 21.48 -36.57
CA ASP A 125 -60.50 22.00 -36.13
C ASP A 125 -61.50 21.25 -35.19
N ALA A 126 -61.84 21.97 -34.08
CA ALA A 126 -62.98 21.97 -33.12
C ALA A 126 -63.41 20.71 -32.29
N PRO A 127 -64.21 20.86 -31.18
CA PRO A 127 -64.04 21.68 -29.97
C PRO A 127 -64.08 20.86 -28.63
N LYS A 128 -63.74 21.53 -27.53
CA LYS A 128 -63.35 21.01 -26.20
C LYS A 128 -64.48 20.34 -25.38
N ARG A 129 -64.13 19.24 -24.67
CA ARG A 129 -64.78 18.82 -23.41
C ARG A 129 -63.74 18.76 -22.29
N GLY A 130 -64.02 19.45 -21.19
CA GLY A 130 -63.08 19.70 -20.12
C GLY A 130 -62.60 18.44 -19.41
N MET A 131 -61.29 18.33 -19.23
CA MET A 131 -60.67 17.55 -18.16
C MET A 131 -59.55 18.38 -17.57
N VAL A 132 -59.63 18.59 -16.25
CA VAL A 132 -58.56 19.20 -15.46
C VAL A 132 -57.35 18.25 -15.56
N SER A 133 -56.41 18.56 -16.44
CA SER A 133 -55.16 17.79 -16.53
C SER A 133 -54.32 18.12 -15.30
N LYS A 134 -54.33 17.23 -14.30
CA LYS A 134 -53.31 17.23 -13.25
C LYS A 134 -51.96 17.00 -13.94
N LYS A 135 -51.18 18.07 -14.13
CA LYS A 135 -49.79 17.95 -14.61
C LYS A 135 -49.02 17.10 -13.60
N LYS A 136 -48.77 15.84 -13.94
CA LYS A 136 -47.88 14.98 -13.14
C LYS A 136 -46.44 15.42 -13.44
N LYS A 137 -45.79 16.01 -12.45
CA LYS A 137 -44.35 16.25 -12.47
C LYS A 137 -43.66 14.91 -12.23
N THR A 138 -42.92 14.44 -13.22
CA THR A 138 -42.00 13.32 -13.05
C THR A 138 -40.60 13.88 -12.89
N VAL A 139 -39.85 13.37 -11.92
CA VAL A 139 -38.45 13.72 -11.66
C VAL A 139 -37.66 12.44 -11.83
N SER A 140 -36.73 12.42 -12.77
CA SER A 140 -35.66 11.42 -12.83
C SER A 140 -34.40 12.01 -12.23
N ARG A 141 -33.58 11.17 -11.59
CA ARG A 141 -32.30 11.56 -11.01
C ARG A 141 -31.25 10.60 -11.55
N HIS A 142 -30.28 11.14 -12.27
CA HIS A 142 -29.04 10.43 -12.62
C HIS A 142 -27.98 10.90 -11.62
N THR A 143 -27.32 9.96 -10.96
CA THR A 143 -26.20 10.23 -10.07
C THR A 143 -24.94 9.73 -10.75
N THR A 144 -23.96 10.61 -10.92
CA THR A 144 -22.62 10.25 -11.37
C THR A 144 -21.77 10.12 -10.11
N GLU A 145 -21.13 8.97 -9.92
CA GLU A 145 -20.21 8.76 -8.80
C GLU A 145 -18.82 9.30 -9.16
N SER A 146 -18.11 9.81 -8.16
CA SER A 146 -16.71 10.24 -8.29
C SER A 146 -15.91 9.75 -7.10
N GLU A 147 -14.67 9.37 -7.36
CA GLU A 147 -13.70 8.97 -6.33
C GLU A 147 -12.64 10.06 -6.19
N GLU A 148 -12.28 10.38 -4.95
CA GLU A 148 -11.29 11.41 -4.64
C GLU A 148 -10.06 10.80 -3.99
N GLY A 149 -8.89 11.25 -4.41
CA GLY A 149 -7.61 10.86 -3.83
C GLY A 149 -6.69 12.05 -3.63
N ARG A 150 -5.87 11.98 -2.59
CA ARG A 150 -4.82 12.95 -2.28
C ARG A 150 -3.47 12.25 -2.27
N HIS A 151 -2.51 12.83 -2.98
CA HIS A 151 -1.12 12.39 -2.97
C HIS A 151 -0.21 13.56 -2.56
N SER A 152 0.75 13.29 -1.67
CA SER A 152 1.76 14.25 -1.24
C SER A 152 3.12 13.77 -1.72
N PHE A 153 3.77 14.60 -2.52
CA PHE A 153 5.09 14.35 -3.10
C PHE A 153 6.10 15.30 -2.46
N GLU A 154 6.88 14.78 -1.53
CA GLU A 154 7.99 15.51 -0.90
C GLU A 154 9.29 15.28 -1.69
N ILE A 155 9.91 16.39 -2.08
CA ILE A 155 11.21 16.43 -2.74
C ILE A 155 12.22 16.89 -1.70
N VAL A 156 13.02 15.94 -1.21
CA VAL A 156 14.15 16.21 -0.31
C VAL A 156 15.40 16.49 -1.15
N GLY A 157 16.11 17.57 -0.84
CA GLY A 157 17.29 17.98 -1.58
C GLY A 157 16.94 18.78 -2.84
N TYR A 158 15.98 19.71 -2.77
CA TYR A 158 15.55 20.54 -3.92
C TYR A 158 16.74 21.21 -4.63
N SER A 159 17.72 21.70 -3.88
CA SER A 159 18.94 22.31 -4.39
C SER A 159 19.77 21.39 -5.31
N LEU A 160 19.70 20.07 -5.11
CA LEU A 160 20.35 19.05 -5.93
C LEU A 160 19.53 18.67 -7.17
N LYS A 161 18.24 19.03 -7.18
CA LYS A 161 17.33 18.76 -8.29
C LYS A 161 17.24 19.93 -9.24
N LYS A 162 17.48 21.17 -8.81
CA LYS A 162 17.63 22.30 -9.73
C LYS A 162 18.96 22.24 -10.47
N GLY A 163 18.97 22.65 -11.74
CA GLY A 163 20.14 22.59 -12.60
C GLY A 163 20.40 21.24 -13.28
N ILE A 164 19.47 20.27 -13.19
CA ILE A 164 19.56 18.99 -13.91
C ILE A 164 19.32 19.14 -15.42
N GLY A 165 18.68 20.25 -15.84
CA GLY A 165 18.44 20.58 -17.24
C GLY A 165 16.97 20.73 -17.59
N VAL A 166 16.69 21.52 -18.62
CA VAL A 166 15.34 21.66 -19.20
C VAL A 166 14.87 20.30 -19.71
N ASP A 167 13.59 19.99 -19.52
CA ASP A 167 12.95 18.69 -19.84
C ASP A 167 13.36 17.49 -18.97
N GLU A 168 14.33 17.66 -18.06
CA GLU A 168 14.64 16.66 -17.03
C GLU A 168 13.68 16.80 -15.83
N PHE A 169 13.28 15.67 -15.25
CA PHE A 169 12.27 15.65 -14.19
C PHE A 169 12.54 14.63 -13.09
N VAL A 170 11.88 14.87 -11.95
CA VAL A 170 11.74 13.92 -10.85
C VAL A 170 10.29 13.44 -10.82
N GLU A 171 10.08 12.15 -10.60
CA GLU A 171 8.76 11.53 -10.57
C GLU A 171 8.40 11.11 -9.14
N SER A 172 7.12 11.26 -8.77
CA SER A 172 6.59 10.72 -7.52
C SER A 172 6.43 9.20 -7.57
N ALA A 173 6.18 8.58 -6.42
CA ALA A 173 5.63 7.23 -6.42
C ALA A 173 4.27 7.19 -7.14
N THR A 174 3.94 6.03 -7.71
CA THR A 174 2.62 5.78 -8.29
C THR A 174 1.54 5.74 -7.21
N PHE A 175 0.39 6.36 -7.46
CA PHE A 175 -0.77 6.30 -6.59
C PHE A 175 -2.05 6.03 -7.38
N ALA A 176 -3.01 5.32 -6.76
CA ALA A 176 -4.23 4.89 -7.40
C ALA A 176 -5.44 5.72 -6.95
N VAL A 177 -6.26 6.19 -7.89
CA VAL A 177 -7.54 6.90 -7.64
C VAL A 177 -8.54 6.50 -8.73
N GLY A 178 -9.75 6.11 -8.34
CA GLY A 178 -10.81 5.77 -9.28
C GLY A 178 -10.53 4.51 -10.11
N GLY A 179 -9.63 3.64 -9.64
CA GLY A 179 -9.17 2.46 -10.38
C GLY A 179 -8.09 2.72 -11.43
N TYR A 180 -7.52 3.93 -11.47
CA TYR A 180 -6.45 4.32 -12.38
C TYR A 180 -5.18 4.69 -11.60
N ASP A 181 -4.03 4.42 -12.19
CA ASP A 181 -2.70 4.73 -11.67
C ASP A 181 -2.22 6.08 -12.19
N TRP A 182 -1.68 6.89 -11.29
CA TRP A 182 -1.24 8.26 -11.54
C TRP A 182 0.16 8.49 -10.95
N CYS A 183 0.88 9.49 -11.48
CA CYS A 183 2.07 10.05 -10.83
C CYS A 183 2.15 11.57 -11.04
N ILE A 184 2.98 12.23 -10.24
CA ILE A 184 3.36 13.63 -10.41
C ILE A 184 4.76 13.68 -11.02
N ARG A 185 4.93 14.45 -12.10
CA ARG A 185 6.24 14.80 -12.67
C ARG A 185 6.59 16.25 -12.36
N PHE A 186 7.76 16.45 -11.77
CA PHE A 186 8.30 17.75 -11.40
C PHE A 186 9.54 18.09 -12.22
N TYR A 187 9.48 19.19 -12.97
CA TYR A 187 10.56 19.71 -13.80
C TYR A 187 11.11 20.99 -13.14
N PRO A 188 12.22 20.92 -12.40
CA PRO A 188 12.77 22.05 -11.67
C PRO A 188 13.30 23.15 -12.59
N ASP A 189 13.82 22.77 -13.77
CA ASP A 189 14.37 23.70 -14.76
C ASP A 189 13.39 24.05 -15.90
N GLY A 190 12.15 23.60 -15.77
CA GLY A 190 11.07 23.82 -16.73
C GLY A 190 10.99 22.74 -17.82
N LYS A 191 9.82 22.67 -18.48
CA LYS A 191 9.55 21.77 -19.61
C LYS A 191 9.46 22.56 -20.92
N GLY A 192 10.34 22.25 -21.86
CA GLY A 192 10.49 22.91 -23.14
C GLY A 192 11.17 24.29 -23.07
N ASP A 193 11.57 24.80 -24.23
CA ASP A 193 12.40 26.01 -24.35
C ASP A 193 11.76 27.31 -23.81
N GLY A 194 10.43 27.37 -23.74
CA GLY A 194 9.68 28.54 -23.29
C GLY A 194 9.48 28.65 -21.77
N ALA A 195 9.91 27.67 -20.99
CA ALA A 195 9.64 27.58 -19.54
C ALA A 195 10.89 27.56 -18.67
N LYS A 196 12.06 27.97 -19.19
CA LYS A 196 13.37 27.88 -18.51
C LYS A 196 13.47 28.61 -17.17
N ASP A 197 12.66 29.65 -16.98
CA ASP A 197 12.61 30.44 -15.74
C ASP A 197 11.50 29.96 -14.78
N TYR A 198 10.78 28.91 -15.14
CA TYR A 198 9.67 28.35 -14.39
C TYR A 198 10.02 26.94 -13.89
N ILE A 199 9.35 26.54 -12.81
CA ILE A 199 9.14 25.11 -12.55
C ILE A 199 7.93 24.62 -13.34
N SER A 200 7.89 23.33 -13.67
CA SER A 200 6.70 22.69 -14.23
C SER A 200 6.29 21.48 -13.38
N VAL A 201 4.99 21.32 -13.16
CA VAL A 201 4.42 20.18 -12.44
C VAL A 201 3.32 19.60 -13.30
N TYR A 202 3.34 18.29 -13.52
CA TYR A 202 2.32 17.58 -14.27
C TYR A 202 1.77 16.41 -13.47
N LEU A 203 0.45 16.26 -13.47
CA LEU A 203 -0.21 14.98 -13.22
C LEU A 203 -0.18 14.16 -14.51
N GLU A 204 0.22 12.89 -14.41
CA GLU A 204 0.21 11.94 -15.52
C GLU A 204 -0.64 10.72 -15.20
N LEU A 205 -1.45 10.30 -16.18
CA LEU A 205 -2.14 9.01 -16.17
C LEU A 205 -1.19 7.90 -16.66
N LEU A 206 -0.93 6.92 -15.81
CA LEU A 206 -0.02 5.79 -16.08
C LEU A 206 -0.75 4.54 -16.58
N THR A 207 -2.02 4.36 -16.23
CA THR A 207 -2.83 3.24 -16.75
C THR A 207 -2.89 3.33 -18.27
N LYS A 208 -2.53 2.23 -18.95
CA LYS A 208 -2.49 2.14 -20.42
C LYS A 208 -3.84 1.76 -21.00
N ASP A 209 -3.99 1.99 -22.31
CA ASP A 209 -5.17 1.63 -23.10
C ASP A 209 -6.49 2.15 -22.49
N CYS A 210 -6.48 3.35 -21.87
CA CYS A 210 -7.65 3.90 -21.20
C CYS A 210 -7.85 5.40 -21.41
N ALA A 211 -9.11 5.83 -21.33
CA ALA A 211 -9.51 7.21 -21.28
C ALA A 211 -10.43 7.47 -20.08
N VAL A 212 -10.08 8.44 -19.24
CA VAL A 212 -10.78 8.72 -17.99
C VAL A 212 -11.12 10.20 -17.87
N ARG A 213 -12.27 10.52 -17.26
CA ARG A 213 -12.64 11.89 -16.90
C ARG A 213 -12.19 12.18 -15.48
N ALA A 214 -11.31 13.17 -15.30
CA ALA A 214 -10.86 13.57 -13.98
C ALA A 214 -10.72 15.10 -13.86
N ALA A 215 -10.99 15.60 -12.67
CA ALA A 215 -10.62 16.93 -12.20
C ALA A 215 -9.39 16.80 -11.30
N TYR A 216 -8.60 17.85 -11.19
CA TYR A 216 -7.39 17.82 -10.36
C TYR A 216 -7.05 19.20 -9.79
N ASP A 217 -6.30 19.20 -8.68
CA ASP A 217 -5.78 20.40 -8.04
C ASP A 217 -4.35 20.13 -7.55
N LEU A 218 -3.39 20.80 -8.19
CA LEU A 218 -1.97 20.80 -7.86
C LEU A 218 -1.66 21.98 -6.95
N ARG A 219 -1.16 21.66 -5.76
CA ARG A 219 -0.89 22.60 -4.68
C ARG A 219 0.58 22.56 -4.28
N LEU A 220 1.07 23.70 -3.81
CA LEU A 220 2.35 23.79 -3.09
C LEU A 220 2.07 23.98 -1.61
N VAL A 221 2.75 23.21 -0.76
CA VAL A 221 2.63 23.35 0.69
C VAL A 221 3.61 24.41 1.17
N ASN A 222 3.10 25.45 1.83
CA ASN A 222 3.95 26.39 2.53
C ASN A 222 4.46 25.70 3.81
N LEU A 223 5.74 25.32 3.83
CA LEU A 223 6.36 24.56 4.92
C LEU A 223 6.57 25.39 6.20
N ALA A 224 6.46 26.72 6.14
CA ALA A 224 6.47 27.57 7.33
C ALA A 224 5.14 27.51 8.11
N THR A 225 4.02 27.35 7.40
CA THR A 225 2.66 27.38 7.96
C THR A 225 1.94 26.03 7.93
N GLY A 226 2.45 25.07 7.16
CA GLY A 226 1.81 23.79 6.86
C GLY A 226 0.62 23.87 5.90
N LEU A 227 0.27 25.06 5.39
CA LEU A 227 -0.93 25.25 4.58
C LEU A 227 -0.66 25.06 3.08
N PRO A 228 -1.46 24.24 2.38
CA PRO A 228 -1.36 24.09 0.93
C PRO A 228 -2.01 25.28 0.20
N LYS A 229 -1.38 25.72 -0.89
CA LYS A 229 -1.94 26.71 -1.81
C LYS A 229 -2.10 26.10 -3.19
N SER A 230 -3.32 26.13 -3.73
CA SER A 230 -3.59 25.76 -5.12
C SER A 230 -2.83 26.68 -6.07
N VAL A 231 -2.05 26.07 -6.95
CA VAL A 231 -1.33 26.77 -8.03
C VAL A 231 -2.06 26.54 -9.35
N TYR A 232 -2.49 25.30 -9.59
CA TYR A 232 -3.34 24.93 -10.72
C TYR A 232 -4.46 24.02 -10.27
N SER A 233 -5.70 24.46 -10.47
CA SER A 233 -6.88 23.64 -10.27
C SER A 233 -7.73 23.67 -11.52
N GLU A 234 -8.15 22.49 -11.97
CA GLU A 234 -9.16 22.32 -12.99
C GLU A 234 -10.34 21.61 -12.34
N THR A 235 -11.37 22.38 -12.00
CA THR A 235 -12.59 21.87 -11.38
C THR A 235 -13.55 21.25 -12.39
N THR A 236 -13.33 21.47 -13.69
CA THR A 236 -14.10 20.84 -14.76
C THR A 236 -13.44 19.51 -15.16
N HIS A 237 -14.17 18.40 -15.00
CA HIS A 237 -13.64 17.06 -15.31
C HIS A 237 -13.25 16.95 -16.79
N ARG A 238 -11.94 16.93 -17.05
CA ARG A 238 -11.32 16.80 -18.38
C ARG A 238 -11.04 15.33 -18.72
N MET A 239 -10.92 15.04 -20.01
CA MET A 239 -10.44 13.74 -20.45
C MET A 239 -8.92 13.64 -20.29
N PHE A 240 -8.46 12.50 -19.78
CA PHE A 240 -7.08 12.00 -19.84
C PHE A 240 -7.10 10.74 -20.69
N ASN A 241 -6.25 10.66 -21.72
CA ASN A 241 -6.14 9.49 -22.60
C ASN A 241 -4.69 9.01 -22.64
N SER A 242 -4.45 7.75 -22.26
CA SER A 242 -3.12 7.16 -22.15
C SER A 242 -2.33 7.13 -23.47
N GLU A 243 -3.04 7.13 -24.59
CA GLU A 243 -2.49 6.98 -25.93
C GLU A 243 -2.04 8.29 -26.59
N ASP A 244 -2.33 9.44 -25.97
CA ASP A 244 -1.98 10.75 -26.52
C ASP A 244 -1.42 11.71 -25.45
N SER A 245 -1.14 12.95 -25.86
CA SER A 245 -0.56 13.97 -24.97
C SER A 245 -1.53 14.44 -23.87
N SER A 246 -2.82 14.12 -23.97
CA SER A 246 -3.82 14.46 -22.95
C SER A 246 -3.71 13.60 -21.69
N LYS A 247 -2.85 12.57 -21.67
CA LYS A 247 -2.47 11.88 -20.42
C LYS A 247 -1.78 12.79 -19.40
N PHE A 248 -1.29 13.97 -19.81
CA PHE A 248 -0.67 14.95 -18.95
C PHE A 248 -1.61 16.14 -18.65
N ALA A 249 -1.50 16.68 -17.43
CA ALA A 249 -2.16 17.91 -17.03
C ALA A 249 -1.30 18.73 -16.05
N PRO A 250 -1.30 20.07 -16.10
CA PRO A 250 -1.95 20.94 -17.09
C PRO A 250 -1.30 20.83 -18.48
N HIS A 251 -1.84 21.52 -19.49
CA HIS A 251 -1.25 21.53 -20.86
C HIS A 251 -0.14 22.57 -21.04
N TYR A 252 0.03 23.49 -20.09
CA TYR A 252 1.03 24.55 -20.15
C TYR A 252 2.19 24.26 -19.19
N ALA A 253 3.40 24.66 -19.57
CA ALA A 253 4.63 24.34 -18.83
C ALA A 253 5.00 25.34 -17.72
N THR A 254 4.33 26.49 -17.62
CA THR A 254 4.70 27.55 -16.67
C THR A 254 3.93 27.40 -15.36
N PHE A 255 4.37 26.51 -14.45
CA PHE A 255 3.63 26.26 -13.20
C PHE A 255 3.80 27.39 -12.18
N MET A 256 5.04 27.72 -11.84
CA MET A 256 5.38 28.86 -10.99
C MET A 256 6.76 29.38 -11.39
N HIS A 257 6.95 30.70 -11.35
CA HIS A 257 8.27 31.27 -11.64
C HIS A 257 9.27 30.81 -10.57
N ARG A 258 10.45 30.33 -10.98
CA ARG A 258 11.42 29.72 -10.05
C ARG A 258 11.86 30.71 -8.97
N SER A 259 12.11 31.97 -9.31
CA SER A 259 12.47 32.99 -8.32
C SER A 259 11.36 33.28 -7.30
N GLN A 260 10.08 33.09 -7.68
CA GLN A 260 8.96 33.25 -6.75
C GLN A 260 8.89 32.08 -5.76
N LEU A 261 9.14 30.86 -6.25
CA LEU A 261 9.23 29.66 -5.41
C LEU A 261 10.38 29.73 -4.41
N GLU A 262 11.54 30.21 -4.87
CA GLU A 262 12.79 30.27 -4.09
C GLU A 262 12.88 31.47 -3.15
N MET A 263 11.97 32.42 -3.24
CA MET A 263 11.95 33.57 -2.34
C MET A 263 11.65 33.11 -0.91
N GLU A 264 12.47 33.50 0.07
CA GLU A 264 12.30 33.12 1.49
C GLU A 264 10.90 33.43 2.01
N ALA A 265 10.35 34.61 1.66
CA ALA A 265 9.01 35.03 2.06
C ALA A 265 7.88 34.16 1.50
N SER A 266 8.14 33.32 0.48
CA SER A 266 7.13 32.40 -0.08
C SER A 266 6.84 31.22 0.84
N GLY A 267 7.83 30.81 1.65
CA GLY A 267 7.76 29.69 2.58
C GLY A 267 7.55 28.31 1.94
N TYR A 268 7.70 28.15 0.61
CA TYR A 268 7.52 26.87 -0.08
C TYR A 268 8.73 25.95 -0.01
N ILE A 269 9.92 26.54 0.07
CA ILE A 269 11.17 25.80 0.28
C ILE A 269 11.66 26.09 1.69
N LYS A 270 11.83 25.03 2.48
CA LYS A 270 12.39 25.09 3.84
C LYS A 270 13.21 23.83 4.07
N ASP A 271 14.37 23.96 4.69
CA ASP A 271 15.28 22.84 4.98
C ASP A 271 15.60 21.99 3.72
N ASP A 272 15.76 22.67 2.59
CA ASP A 272 15.98 22.09 1.25
C ASP A 272 14.91 21.08 0.80
N ARG A 273 13.68 21.25 1.30
CA ARG A 273 12.52 20.44 0.97
C ARG A 273 11.47 21.26 0.22
N LEU A 274 10.77 20.59 -0.68
CA LEU A 274 9.62 21.10 -1.41
C LEU A 274 8.51 20.05 -1.41
N THR A 275 7.29 20.42 -1.05
CA THR A 275 6.15 19.49 -1.06
C THR A 275 5.08 19.93 -2.05
N ILE A 276 4.77 19.04 -2.98
CA ILE A 276 3.71 19.19 -3.97
C ILE A 276 2.57 18.26 -3.59
N GLU A 277 1.37 18.78 -3.43
CA GLU A 277 0.18 17.97 -3.24
C GLU A 277 -0.67 17.93 -4.50
N CYS A 278 -1.21 16.77 -4.81
CA CYS A 278 -2.20 16.59 -5.86
C CYS A 278 -3.48 16.04 -5.26
N PHE A 279 -4.59 16.73 -5.50
CA PHE A 279 -5.94 16.20 -5.34
C PHE A 279 -6.45 15.80 -6.72
N VAL A 280 -6.99 14.59 -6.84
CA VAL A 280 -7.60 14.10 -8.07
C VAL A 280 -9.01 13.63 -7.76
N THR A 281 -9.96 14.08 -8.56
CA THR A 281 -11.35 13.62 -8.52
C THR A 281 -11.65 12.93 -9.83
N VAL A 282 -11.75 11.61 -9.81
CA VAL A 282 -12.05 10.81 -10.99
C VAL A 282 -13.55 10.63 -11.09
N VAL A 283 -14.14 11.02 -12.22
CA VAL A 283 -15.51 10.60 -12.56
C VAL A 283 -15.43 9.11 -12.79
N VAL A 284 -16.00 8.36 -11.86
CA VAL A 284 -16.30 6.95 -12.09
C VAL A 284 -17.49 6.98 -13.02
N GLN A 285 -17.21 7.11 -14.32
CA GLN A 285 -18.24 6.97 -15.31
C GLN A 285 -18.83 5.59 -15.04
N GLU A 286 -20.13 5.51 -14.72
CA GLU A 286 -20.93 4.33 -15.00
C GLU A 286 -20.89 4.18 -16.52
N SER A 287 -19.74 3.74 -16.99
CA SER A 287 -19.56 3.16 -18.27
C SER A 287 -20.68 2.14 -18.36
N MET A 288 -21.47 2.23 -19.42
CA MET A 288 -22.26 1.12 -19.91
C MET A 288 -21.35 -0.06 -20.33
N ALA A 289 -20.11 -0.14 -19.82
CA ALA A 289 -19.44 -1.37 -19.48
C ALA A 289 -20.42 -2.27 -18.72
N SER A 290 -20.91 -3.24 -19.47
CA SER A 290 -21.06 -4.63 -19.05
C SER A 290 -21.09 -4.82 -17.53
N ASN A 291 -22.18 -5.44 -17.04
CA ASN A 291 -22.35 -5.98 -15.69
C ASN A 291 -21.18 -6.88 -15.18
N THR A 292 -20.07 -7.01 -15.91
CA THR A 292 -18.81 -7.69 -15.56
C THR A 292 -17.92 -6.92 -14.59
N VAL A 293 -17.96 -5.58 -14.56
CA VAL A 293 -17.08 -4.79 -13.66
C VAL A 293 -17.55 -4.92 -12.19
N LYS A 294 -18.85 -5.02 -11.92
CA LYS A 294 -19.35 -5.31 -10.55
C LYS A 294 -19.13 -6.76 -10.10
N ALA A 295 -18.78 -7.65 -11.03
CA ALA A 295 -18.66 -9.08 -10.76
C ALA A 295 -17.33 -9.45 -10.10
N HIS A 296 -16.21 -8.81 -10.46
CA HIS A 296 -14.88 -9.16 -9.93
C HIS A 296 -14.60 -8.60 -8.53
N GLU A 297 -15.35 -7.60 -8.05
CA GLU A 297 -15.33 -7.13 -6.65
C GLU A 297 -15.87 -8.18 -5.65
N LEU A 298 -16.58 -9.20 -6.15
CA LEU A 298 -17.11 -10.29 -5.32
C LEU A 298 -15.99 -11.14 -4.69
N ILE A 299 -14.80 -11.16 -5.31
CA ILE A 299 -13.65 -11.95 -4.86
C ILE A 299 -12.66 -11.04 -4.15
N LYS A 300 -12.88 -10.83 -2.85
CA LYS A 300 -11.93 -10.18 -1.94
C LYS A 300 -10.93 -11.20 -1.43
N VAL A 301 -9.64 -10.93 -1.67
CA VAL A 301 -8.54 -11.73 -1.11
C VAL A 301 -8.15 -11.10 0.23
N PRO A 302 -8.16 -11.86 1.35
CA PRO A 302 -7.72 -11.34 2.63
C PRO A 302 -6.21 -11.01 2.64
N PRO A 303 -5.74 -10.17 3.59
CA PRO A 303 -4.31 -9.96 3.80
C PRO A 303 -3.56 -11.29 4.05
N SER A 304 -2.24 -11.23 4.01
CA SER A 304 -1.42 -12.42 4.32
C SER A 304 -1.62 -12.81 5.78
N ASP A 305 -1.79 -14.10 6.02
CA ASP A 305 -2.00 -14.73 7.33
C ASP A 305 -0.76 -15.53 7.80
N ILE A 306 0.34 -15.43 7.06
CA ILE A 306 1.54 -16.24 7.30
C ILE A 306 2.17 -15.99 8.68
N LEU A 307 2.18 -14.74 9.14
CA LEU A 307 2.81 -14.36 10.41
C LEU A 307 1.96 -14.83 11.60
N GLU A 308 0.65 -14.78 11.46
CA GLU A 308 -0.32 -15.33 12.40
C GLU A 308 -0.18 -16.85 12.50
N ASN A 309 -0.08 -17.55 11.36
CA ASN A 309 0.16 -19.00 11.33
C ASN A 309 1.47 -19.39 12.05
N PHE A 310 2.54 -18.61 11.91
CA PHE A 310 3.78 -18.85 12.64
C PHE A 310 3.66 -18.49 14.12
N GLY A 311 2.96 -17.41 14.48
CA GLY A 311 2.64 -17.08 15.87
C GLY A 311 1.90 -18.22 16.58
N GLU A 312 0.84 -18.74 15.96
CA GLU A 312 0.10 -19.89 16.48
C GLU A 312 0.97 -21.15 16.61
N LEU A 313 1.92 -21.36 15.69
CA LEU A 313 2.86 -22.48 15.76
C LEU A 313 3.74 -22.40 17.01
N LEU A 314 4.18 -21.20 17.40
CA LEU A 314 4.94 -20.97 18.63
C LEU A 314 4.06 -21.22 19.87
N GLU A 315 2.82 -20.74 19.88
CA GLU A 315 1.90 -20.89 21.01
C GLU A 315 1.46 -22.34 21.24
N LYS A 316 1.17 -23.09 20.17
CA LYS A 316 0.71 -24.48 20.25
C LYS A 316 1.84 -25.46 20.58
N GLY A 317 3.10 -25.09 20.34
CA GLY A 317 4.27 -25.94 20.59
C GLY A 317 4.32 -27.21 19.73
N GLU A 318 3.67 -27.21 18.57
CA GLU A 318 3.61 -28.38 17.68
C GLU A 318 4.89 -28.55 16.86
N GLY A 319 5.65 -29.62 17.12
CA GLY A 319 6.84 -29.95 16.31
C GLY A 319 8.14 -29.30 16.77
N GLU A 320 8.17 -28.78 18.00
CA GLU A 320 9.37 -28.21 18.61
C GLU A 320 10.54 -29.21 18.66
N ASP A 321 11.71 -28.78 18.20
CA ASP A 321 12.90 -29.62 18.04
C ASP A 321 14.13 -29.06 18.78
N VAL A 322 13.96 -27.96 19.52
CA VAL A 322 14.96 -27.37 20.42
C VAL A 322 14.30 -26.81 21.69
N THR A 323 15.02 -26.86 22.82
CA THR A 323 14.64 -26.25 24.09
C THR A 323 15.75 -25.34 24.60
N PHE A 324 15.45 -24.08 24.87
CA PHE A 324 16.35 -23.14 25.51
C PHE A 324 16.16 -23.17 27.02
N VAL A 325 17.26 -23.08 27.76
CA VAL A 325 17.26 -22.86 29.21
C VAL A 325 17.68 -21.42 29.45
N VAL A 326 16.74 -20.58 29.89
CA VAL A 326 16.90 -19.13 30.06
C VAL A 326 16.49 -18.77 31.47
N GLY A 327 17.40 -18.23 32.29
CA GLY A 327 17.10 -17.96 33.72
C GLY A 327 16.63 -19.18 34.53
N GLY A 328 16.92 -20.40 34.06
CA GLY A 328 16.43 -21.66 34.65
C GLY A 328 15.08 -22.15 34.09
N GLU A 329 14.36 -21.33 33.33
CA GLU A 329 13.14 -21.72 32.62
C GLU A 329 13.45 -22.47 31.33
N LYS A 330 12.55 -23.39 30.94
CA LYS A 330 12.64 -24.13 29.69
C LYS A 330 11.67 -23.53 28.68
N ILE A 331 12.18 -23.09 27.54
CA ILE A 331 11.40 -22.47 26.47
C ILE A 331 11.68 -23.26 25.20
N ALA A 332 10.67 -23.89 24.62
CA ALA A 332 10.82 -24.71 23.42
C ALA A 332 10.51 -23.91 22.14
N ALA A 333 11.07 -24.35 21.01
CA ALA A 333 11.00 -23.65 19.73
C ALA A 333 11.39 -24.55 18.54
N HIS A 334 11.39 -23.96 17.33
CA HIS A 334 11.69 -24.63 16.05
C HIS A 334 13.01 -24.14 15.45
N LYS A 335 13.98 -25.03 15.30
CA LYS A 335 15.32 -24.70 14.79
C LYS A 335 15.28 -24.04 13.43
N ILE A 336 14.43 -24.53 12.53
CA ILE A 336 14.36 -24.03 11.15
C ILE A 336 13.84 -22.58 11.08
N VAL A 337 12.86 -22.23 11.93
CA VAL A 337 12.31 -20.87 12.00
C VAL A 337 13.38 -19.92 12.54
N LEU A 338 14.02 -20.29 13.65
CA LEU A 338 15.11 -19.50 14.26
C LEU A 338 16.26 -19.27 13.28
N ALA A 339 16.73 -20.33 12.62
CA ALA A 339 17.83 -20.26 11.66
C ALA A 339 17.49 -19.52 10.35
N ALA A 340 16.21 -19.48 9.96
CA ALA A 340 15.78 -18.69 8.82
C ALA A 340 15.76 -17.19 9.13
N ARG A 341 15.55 -16.81 10.39
CA ARG A 341 15.32 -15.43 10.84
C ARG A 341 16.55 -14.78 11.47
N SER A 342 17.45 -15.56 12.06
CA SER A 342 18.69 -15.08 12.69
C SER A 342 19.90 -15.86 12.18
N SER A 343 20.90 -15.11 11.70
CA SER A 343 22.19 -15.68 11.29
C SER A 343 22.96 -16.28 12.47
N VAL A 344 22.79 -15.72 13.67
CA VAL A 344 23.39 -16.21 14.92
C VAL A 344 22.77 -17.54 15.31
N PHE A 345 21.44 -17.65 15.38
CA PHE A 345 20.79 -18.94 15.62
C PHE A 345 21.09 -19.97 14.53
N LYS A 346 21.21 -19.55 13.27
CA LYS A 346 21.64 -20.44 12.19
C LYS A 346 23.03 -21.02 12.45
N ALA A 347 23.99 -20.18 12.84
CA ALA A 347 25.34 -20.62 13.17
C ALA A 347 25.38 -21.51 14.42
N GLU A 348 24.63 -21.16 15.46
CA GLU A 348 24.54 -21.91 16.72
C GLU A 348 23.89 -23.29 16.51
N LEU A 349 22.74 -23.34 15.83
CA LEU A 349 21.95 -24.58 15.71
C LEU A 349 22.41 -25.50 14.57
N TYR A 350 22.98 -24.96 13.48
CA TYR A 350 23.38 -25.72 12.29
C TYR A 350 24.87 -25.63 11.97
N GLY A 351 25.66 -24.84 12.69
CA GLY A 351 27.10 -24.73 12.51
C GLY A 351 27.87 -25.98 12.94
N GLN A 352 29.21 -25.90 12.89
CA GLN A 352 30.09 -27.03 13.21
C GLN A 352 30.33 -27.21 14.72
N MET A 353 29.70 -26.41 15.58
CA MET A 353 29.91 -26.39 17.03
C MET A 353 29.08 -27.47 17.79
N LYS A 354 29.34 -27.61 19.09
CA LYS A 354 28.81 -28.69 19.96
C LYS A 354 27.27 -28.71 20.05
N GLU A 355 26.57 -27.59 19.82
CA GLU A 355 25.10 -27.56 19.86
C GLU A 355 24.43 -28.34 18.70
N LYS A 356 25.18 -28.71 17.65
CA LYS A 356 24.63 -29.42 16.47
C LYS A 356 23.84 -30.71 16.84
N ARG A 357 24.18 -31.34 17.97
CA ARG A 357 23.48 -32.54 18.49
C ARG A 357 22.62 -32.25 19.72
N ALA A 358 22.73 -31.06 20.30
CA ALA A 358 21.99 -30.71 21.49
C ALA A 358 20.55 -30.37 21.13
N ARG A 359 19.60 -31.00 21.84
CA ARG A 359 18.21 -30.56 21.91
C ARG A 359 18.00 -29.46 22.94
N ARG A 360 19.07 -29.10 23.67
CA ARG A 360 19.03 -28.13 24.76
C ARG A 360 20.16 -27.12 24.62
N VAL A 361 19.82 -25.84 24.61
CA VAL A 361 20.77 -24.72 24.51
C VAL A 361 20.60 -23.84 25.76
N THR A 362 21.68 -23.40 26.38
CA THR A 362 21.60 -22.49 27.54
C THR A 362 21.80 -21.07 27.05
N VAL A 363 20.90 -20.16 27.39
CA VAL A 363 21.04 -18.72 27.13
C VAL A 363 21.41 -18.05 28.44
N GLU A 364 22.67 -17.64 28.53
CA GLU A 364 23.20 -16.88 29.66
C GLU A 364 22.90 -15.38 29.47
N ASP A 365 22.80 -14.63 30.58
CA ASP A 365 22.63 -13.18 30.61
C ASP A 365 21.40 -12.65 29.83
N MET A 366 20.27 -13.38 29.91
CA MET A 366 19.00 -12.93 29.36
C MET A 366 17.84 -13.34 30.27
N GLN A 367 16.89 -12.43 30.46
CA GLN A 367 15.67 -12.73 31.21
C GLN A 367 14.71 -13.57 30.36
N PRO A 368 13.93 -14.49 30.96
CA PRO A 368 12.97 -15.33 30.24
C PRO A 368 12.00 -14.51 29.37
N ASP A 369 11.46 -13.42 29.90
CA ASP A 369 10.46 -12.59 29.20
C ASP A 369 11.05 -11.87 27.99
N VAL A 370 12.29 -11.39 28.08
CA VAL A 370 13.02 -10.80 26.95
C VAL A 370 13.24 -11.86 25.85
N PHE A 371 13.60 -13.09 26.24
CA PHE A 371 13.76 -14.18 25.28
C PHE A 371 12.43 -14.57 24.64
N ARG A 372 11.31 -14.57 25.38
CA ARG A 372 9.97 -14.76 24.83
C ARG A 372 9.61 -13.65 23.84
N GLY A 373 9.93 -12.39 24.14
CA GLY A 373 9.76 -11.27 23.23
C GLY A 373 10.60 -11.39 21.94
N LEU A 374 11.85 -11.86 22.05
CA LEU A 374 12.68 -12.19 20.89
C LEU A 374 12.06 -13.31 20.05
N LEU A 375 11.58 -14.38 20.69
CA LEU A 375 10.90 -15.47 19.98
C LEU A 375 9.63 -14.96 19.29
N HIS A 376 8.80 -14.19 19.98
CA HIS A 376 7.60 -13.57 19.38
C HIS A 376 7.98 -12.85 18.08
N PHE A 377 8.96 -11.95 18.13
CA PHE A 377 9.42 -11.23 16.94
C PHE A 377 9.92 -12.14 15.81
N ILE A 378 10.63 -13.22 16.14
CA ILE A 378 11.12 -14.18 15.13
C ILE A 378 9.96 -14.79 14.35
N TYR A 379 8.86 -15.14 15.02
CA TYR A 379 7.71 -15.82 14.41
C TYR A 379 6.71 -14.84 13.77
N THR A 380 6.52 -13.65 14.35
CA THR A 380 5.45 -12.73 13.95
C THR A 380 5.95 -11.46 13.24
N ASP A 381 7.25 -11.19 13.26
CA ASP A 381 7.86 -9.95 12.73
C ASP A 381 7.25 -8.67 13.37
N SER A 382 6.70 -8.79 14.57
CA SER A 382 6.19 -7.68 15.40
C SER A 382 6.75 -7.76 16.81
N LEU A 383 6.81 -6.62 17.50
CA LEU A 383 7.11 -6.62 18.93
C LEU A 383 5.93 -7.26 19.70
N PRO A 384 6.20 -7.90 20.85
CA PRO A 384 5.14 -8.44 21.70
C PRO A 384 4.19 -7.33 22.16
N ASP A 385 2.93 -7.70 22.39
CA ASP A 385 1.98 -6.84 23.09
C ASP A 385 2.45 -6.67 24.55
N MET A 386 2.50 -5.41 24.99
CA MET A 386 3.07 -5.01 26.27
C MET A 386 2.17 -3.98 26.96
N ASP A 387 0.87 -3.93 26.59
CA ASP A 387 -0.11 -2.96 27.11
C ASP A 387 -0.32 -3.06 28.64
N ASP A 388 0.01 -4.20 29.24
CA ASP A 388 -0.11 -4.44 30.69
C ASP A 388 1.09 -3.89 31.51
N LEU A 389 2.16 -3.42 30.86
CA LEU A 389 3.35 -2.87 31.54
C LEU A 389 3.15 -1.40 31.93
N SER A 390 3.82 -0.99 33.01
CA SER A 390 4.00 0.44 33.29
C SER A 390 4.90 1.07 32.21
N ASP A 391 4.83 2.40 32.03
CA ASP A 391 5.69 3.09 31.06
C ASP A 391 7.18 2.77 31.31
N ASP A 392 7.63 2.81 32.57
CA ASP A 392 9.02 2.52 32.93
C ASP A 392 9.43 1.08 32.58
N ASP A 393 8.57 0.10 32.90
CA ASP A 393 8.82 -1.31 32.59
C ASP A 393 8.77 -1.58 31.08
N TYR A 394 7.90 -0.88 30.35
CA TYR A 394 7.80 -0.94 28.90
C TYR A 394 9.11 -0.49 28.25
N TYR A 395 9.62 0.69 28.61
CA TYR A 395 10.87 1.18 28.02
C TYR A 395 12.08 0.33 28.43
N GLU A 396 12.09 -0.22 29.65
CA GLU A 396 13.13 -1.14 30.06
C GLU A 396 13.11 -2.44 29.25
N MET A 397 11.92 -3.00 29.02
CA MET A 397 11.75 -4.14 28.12
C MET A 397 12.25 -3.81 26.70
N ILE A 398 11.93 -2.63 26.15
CA ILE A 398 12.42 -2.20 24.83
C ILE A 398 13.95 -2.11 24.80
N ARG A 399 14.61 -1.60 25.85
CA ARG A 399 16.08 -1.58 25.96
C ARG A 399 16.65 -2.99 25.96
N LEU A 400 16.08 -3.89 26.76
CA LEU A 400 16.53 -5.29 26.82
C LEU A 400 16.32 -6.04 25.49
N LEU A 401 15.21 -5.75 24.80
CA LEU A 401 14.93 -6.28 23.47
C LEU A 401 15.90 -5.74 22.41
N LEU A 402 16.36 -4.48 22.51
CA LEU A 402 17.41 -3.93 21.66
C LEU A 402 18.73 -4.71 21.84
N VAL A 403 19.12 -4.97 23.10
CA VAL A 403 20.32 -5.77 23.42
C VAL A 403 20.19 -7.19 22.85
N ALA A 404 19.02 -7.82 23.01
CA ALA A 404 18.75 -9.14 22.45
C ALA A 404 18.79 -9.14 20.92
N ALA A 405 18.21 -8.11 20.28
CA ALA A 405 18.19 -7.96 18.85
C ALA A 405 19.60 -7.81 18.28
N ASP A 406 20.47 -7.01 18.91
CA ASP A 406 21.88 -6.91 18.53
C ASP A 406 22.61 -8.26 18.68
N ARG A 407 22.45 -8.93 19.84
CA ARG A 407 23.07 -10.23 20.13
C ARG A 407 22.73 -11.31 19.11
N TYR A 408 21.48 -11.32 18.63
CA TYR A 408 20.97 -12.34 17.69
C TYR A 408 20.88 -11.84 16.24
N ALA A 409 21.47 -10.68 15.92
CA ALA A 409 21.48 -10.09 14.58
C ALA A 409 20.07 -9.91 13.97
N MET A 410 19.15 -9.36 14.76
CA MET A 410 17.77 -9.05 14.38
C MET A 410 17.64 -7.56 14.01
N ASP A 411 18.24 -7.15 12.89
CA ASP A 411 18.39 -5.74 12.51
C ASP A 411 17.07 -4.96 12.47
N ARG A 412 16.00 -5.56 11.94
CA ARG A 412 14.68 -4.91 11.86
C ARG A 412 14.09 -4.65 13.25
N MET A 413 14.22 -5.60 14.17
CA MET A 413 13.78 -5.44 15.56
C MET A 413 14.58 -4.36 16.26
N LYS A 414 15.90 -4.37 16.06
CA LYS A 414 16.83 -3.39 16.61
C LYS A 414 16.44 -1.97 16.19
N LEU A 415 16.17 -1.76 14.89
CA LEU A 415 15.70 -0.47 14.38
C LEU A 415 14.34 -0.03 14.95
N GLN A 416 13.43 -0.96 15.20
CA GLN A 416 12.15 -0.63 15.85
C GLN A 416 12.36 -0.19 17.30
N CYS A 417 13.20 -0.91 18.06
CA CYS A 417 13.58 -0.49 19.41
C CYS A 417 14.28 0.87 19.41
N GLU A 418 15.18 1.13 18.44
CA GLU A 418 15.83 2.44 18.27
C GLU A 418 14.81 3.56 18.05
N SER A 419 13.80 3.34 17.18
CA SER A 419 12.75 4.33 16.92
C SER A 419 11.95 4.65 18.18
N ILE A 420 11.50 3.63 18.91
CA ILE A 420 10.68 3.80 20.12
C ILE A 420 11.44 4.56 21.20
N LEU A 421 12.71 4.19 21.43
CA LEU A 421 13.57 4.86 22.42
C LEU A 421 13.91 6.30 22.00
N GLY A 422 14.08 6.55 20.70
CA GLY A 422 14.36 7.89 20.17
C GLY A 422 13.18 8.84 20.27
N GLU A 423 11.94 8.34 20.13
CA GLU A 423 10.71 9.14 20.26
C GLU A 423 10.43 9.58 21.70
N HIS A 424 10.95 8.85 22.70
CA HIS A 424 10.66 9.06 24.12
C HIS A 424 11.90 9.43 24.94
N LEU A 425 12.75 10.30 24.38
CA LEU A 425 13.90 10.84 25.09
C LEU A 425 13.48 11.96 26.06
N ASP A 426 13.99 11.88 27.28
CA ASP A 426 13.91 12.94 28.28
C ASP A 426 15.28 13.18 28.95
N VAL A 427 15.32 14.17 29.85
CA VAL A 427 16.57 14.57 30.54
C VAL A 427 17.16 13.43 31.36
N GLN A 428 16.33 12.63 32.03
CA GLN A 428 16.74 11.53 32.90
C GLN A 428 17.20 10.32 32.08
N THR A 429 16.59 10.08 30.91
CA THR A 429 16.82 8.88 30.11
C THR A 429 17.85 9.04 28.99
N VAL A 430 18.11 10.26 28.50
CA VAL A 430 18.96 10.44 27.32
C VAL A 430 20.40 9.95 27.49
N ALA A 431 20.98 10.09 28.68
CA ALA A 431 22.37 9.68 28.91
C ALA A 431 22.53 8.14 28.94
N THR A 432 21.56 7.43 29.54
CA THR A 432 21.57 5.96 29.56
C THR A 432 21.23 5.39 28.19
N THR A 433 20.27 5.98 27.47
CA THR A 433 19.94 5.60 26.08
C THR A 433 21.12 5.85 25.12
N LEU A 434 21.87 6.95 25.30
CA LEU A 434 23.08 7.23 24.52
C LEU A 434 24.19 6.19 24.78
N ALA A 435 24.40 5.80 26.04
CA ALA A 435 25.36 4.74 26.38
C ALA A 435 24.98 3.41 25.71
N LEU A 436 23.70 3.03 25.78
CA LEU A 436 23.17 1.83 25.15
C LEU A 436 23.35 1.86 23.63
N ALA A 437 23.06 3.00 23.00
CA ALA A 437 23.20 3.19 21.56
C ALA A 437 24.65 3.02 21.10
N ASP A 438 25.61 3.57 21.84
CA ASP A 438 27.04 3.39 21.54
C ASP A 438 27.49 1.94 21.71
N GLN A 439 27.12 1.31 22.83
CA GLN A 439 27.49 -0.07 23.15
C GLN A 439 27.02 -1.06 22.06
N HIS A 440 25.84 -0.82 21.49
CA HIS A 440 25.24 -1.67 20.47
C HIS A 440 25.37 -1.10 19.06
N ASN A 441 26.21 -0.10 18.82
CA ASN A 441 26.44 0.49 17.49
C ASN A 441 25.15 0.98 16.79
N CYS A 442 24.19 1.49 17.55
CA CYS A 442 22.95 2.09 17.08
C CYS A 442 23.19 3.55 16.67
N ASN A 443 23.83 3.76 15.52
CA ASN A 443 24.25 5.11 15.10
C ASN A 443 23.08 6.09 14.92
N GLY A 444 21.92 5.61 14.46
CA GLY A 444 20.72 6.44 14.32
C GLY A 444 20.23 6.96 15.67
N LEU A 445 20.01 6.06 16.64
CA LEU A 445 19.64 6.43 18.00
C LEU A 445 20.69 7.31 18.70
N LYS A 446 21.99 7.03 18.47
CA LYS A 446 23.09 7.84 18.99
C LYS A 446 22.99 9.29 18.50
N ASP A 447 22.70 9.49 17.22
CA ASP A 447 22.55 10.82 16.63
C ASP A 447 21.34 11.57 17.19
N VAL A 448 20.20 10.89 17.36
CA VAL A 448 19.00 11.46 17.98
C VAL A 448 19.28 11.88 19.43
N CYS A 449 19.99 11.06 20.21
CA CYS A 449 20.37 11.42 21.59
C CYS A 449 21.30 12.65 21.63
N ILE A 450 22.28 12.72 20.73
CA ILE A 450 23.20 13.87 20.63
C ILE A 450 22.44 15.14 20.26
N GLU A 451 21.51 15.05 19.30
CA GLU A 451 20.67 16.17 18.90
C GLU A 451 19.79 16.66 20.05
N PHE A 452 19.17 15.74 20.79
CA PHE A 452 18.37 16.08 21.98
C PHE A 452 19.18 16.89 23.01
N ILE A 453 20.39 16.44 23.32
CA ILE A 453 21.31 17.11 24.25
C ILE A 453 21.74 18.48 23.71
N ALA A 454 22.02 18.58 22.41
CA ALA A 454 22.57 19.79 21.78
C ALA A 454 21.52 20.90 21.56
N THR A 455 20.29 20.54 21.17
CA THR A 455 19.30 21.50 20.65
C THR A 455 18.48 22.18 21.75
N GLN A 456 18.34 21.58 22.94
CA GLN A 456 17.40 22.08 23.95
C GLN A 456 18.05 22.90 25.08
N ASN A 457 19.34 23.22 25.02
CA ASN A 457 20.10 23.84 26.12
C ASN A 457 19.97 23.06 27.46
N LYS A 458 19.54 21.80 27.39
CA LYS A 458 19.32 20.87 28.50
C LYS A 458 20.61 20.22 29.00
N MET A 459 21.76 20.60 28.45
CA MET A 459 23.06 20.04 28.84
C MET A 459 23.28 20.17 30.35
N ASP A 460 22.93 21.31 30.94
CA ASP A 460 23.11 21.52 32.39
C ASP A 460 22.20 20.58 33.20
N ASP A 461 20.97 20.37 32.75
CA ASP A 461 20.02 19.44 33.39
C ASP A 461 20.48 17.98 33.25
N VAL A 462 20.95 17.59 32.05
CA VAL A 462 21.46 16.24 31.77
C VAL A 462 22.73 15.96 32.58
N VAL A 463 23.65 16.93 32.69
CA VAL A 463 24.88 16.80 33.48
C VAL A 463 24.60 16.58 34.97
N ALA A 464 23.46 17.05 35.47
CA ALA A 464 23.03 16.84 36.84
C ALA A 464 22.44 15.43 37.10
N THR A 465 22.22 14.62 36.06
CA THR A 465 21.64 13.26 36.21
C THR A 465 22.67 12.21 36.58
N GLU A 466 22.23 11.17 37.28
CA GLU A 466 23.05 9.98 37.57
C GLU A 466 23.46 9.26 36.28
N GLY A 467 22.54 9.18 35.30
CA GLY A 467 22.82 8.57 34.00
C GLY A 467 23.99 9.21 33.26
N TYR A 468 24.16 10.54 33.36
CA TYR A 468 25.31 11.22 32.77
C TYR A 468 26.62 10.94 33.52
N ALA A 469 26.56 10.84 34.86
CA ALA A 469 27.71 10.45 35.66
C ALA A 469 28.20 9.03 35.30
N ASP A 470 27.26 8.11 35.07
CA ASP A 470 27.56 6.76 34.58
C ASP A 470 28.11 6.76 33.16
N LEU A 471 27.49 7.48 32.22
CA LEU A 471 27.99 7.62 30.85
C LEU A 471 29.44 8.10 30.80
N LYS A 472 29.79 9.08 31.66
CA LYS A 472 31.17 9.59 31.79
C LYS A 472 32.15 8.51 32.26
N ARG A 473 31.70 7.57 33.10
CA ARG A 473 32.51 6.49 33.65
C ARG A 473 32.64 5.32 32.67
N THR A 474 31.57 4.97 31.96
CA THR A 474 31.50 3.77 31.11
C THR A 474 31.93 4.04 29.67
N CYS A 475 31.54 5.18 29.09
CA CYS A 475 31.74 5.49 27.67
C CYS A 475 32.25 6.93 27.46
N PRO A 476 33.44 7.32 27.98
CA PRO A 476 33.92 8.70 27.91
C PRO A 476 34.18 9.21 26.48
N SER A 477 34.46 8.31 25.52
CA SER A 477 34.66 8.67 24.11
C SER A 477 33.40 9.25 23.47
N VAL A 478 32.21 8.79 23.87
CA VAL A 478 30.93 9.26 23.35
C VAL A 478 30.69 10.73 23.67
N LEU A 479 31.20 11.20 24.81
CA LEU A 479 31.11 12.60 25.18
C LEU A 479 31.87 13.49 24.20
N VAL A 480 32.98 13.01 23.62
CA VAL A 480 33.71 13.75 22.59
C VAL A 480 32.82 13.94 21.36
N ASP A 481 32.14 12.90 20.92
CA ASP A 481 31.18 12.97 19.79
C ASP A 481 30.06 13.97 20.07
N VAL A 482 29.52 13.96 21.30
CA VAL A 482 28.50 14.92 21.76
C VAL A 482 29.02 16.35 21.65
N PHE A 483 30.22 16.64 22.18
CA PHE A 483 30.80 17.99 22.14
C PHE A 483 31.12 18.43 20.72
N GLU A 484 31.68 17.55 19.88
CA GLU A 484 32.00 17.87 18.49
C GLU A 484 30.74 18.18 17.68
N LYS A 485 29.71 17.32 17.76
CA LYS A 485 28.45 17.55 17.04
C LYS A 485 27.67 18.74 17.60
N ALA A 486 27.59 18.92 18.91
CA ALA A 486 26.95 20.08 19.53
C ALA A 486 27.64 21.40 19.17
N SER A 487 28.97 21.40 18.97
CA SER A 487 29.71 22.58 18.51
C SER A 487 29.42 22.95 17.06
N LYS A 488 29.12 21.95 16.21
CA LYS A 488 28.69 22.15 14.81
C LYS A 488 27.25 22.66 14.74
N LEU A 489 26.36 22.12 15.57
CA LEU A 489 24.96 22.53 15.65
C LEU A 489 24.80 23.96 16.19
N ARG A 490 25.63 24.38 17.15
CA ARG A 490 25.65 25.77 17.68
C ARG A 490 26.28 26.81 16.73
N ARG A 491 26.86 26.38 15.62
CA ARG A 491 27.51 27.25 14.61
C ARG A 491 26.63 27.54 13.40
N ILE A 492 25.45 26.93 13.34
CA ILE A 492 24.35 27.22 12.41
C ILE A 492 23.36 28.10 13.18
#